data_AF-A0A388PFK6-F1
#
_entry.id   AF-A0A388PFK6-F1
#
_cell.length_a   1.000
_cell.length_b   1.000
_cell.length_c   1.000
_cell.angle_alpha   90.00
_cell.angle_beta   90.00
_cell.angle_gamma   90.00
#
_symmetry.space_group_name_H-M   'P 1'
#
loop_
_entity.id
_entity.type
_entity.pdbx_description
1 polymer ?
#
loop_
_entity_poly.entity_id
_entity_poly.type
_entity_poly.pdbx_seq_one_letter_code
_entity_poly.pdbx_strand_id
1 'polypeptide(L)'
;MSLYARLALFVLLAVTASAAESVSPVVAPSVAVDVAMIDRERILKAAAKALAQAPLSITAFPAKLSEGGVNDFYSNGDYWWPDASKPNGLPYIRRDGETNPENFSQHRLVVKTLRDSVAALAAAYKITGDEKYATKAAELIRVSSWIRSCV
;
A
#
# COMPACT_ATOMS: atom_id res chain seq x y z
N MET A 1 23.95 -27.16 64.50
CA MET A 1 23.16 -28.05 65.38
C MET A 1 21.77 -28.13 64.76
N SER A 2 21.57 -28.99 63.77
CA SER A 2 21.18 -30.41 63.90
C SER A 2 19.82 -30.59 64.55
N LEU A 3 19.02 -31.43 63.89
CA LEU A 3 17.95 -32.28 64.41
C LEU A 3 16.47 -31.82 64.23
N TYR A 4 15.75 -32.72 63.54
CA TYR A 4 14.31 -33.02 63.55
C TYR A 4 13.38 -32.14 62.69
N ALA A 5 12.85 -32.66 61.58
CA ALA A 5 11.83 -33.73 61.49
C ALA A 5 10.46 -33.26 61.99
N ARG A 6 9.42 -33.77 61.32
CA ARG A 6 7.97 -33.49 61.45
C ARG A 6 7.56 -32.40 60.44
N LEU A 7 6.56 -32.57 59.59
CA LEU A 7 5.54 -33.59 59.50
C LEU A 7 4.85 -33.35 58.15
N ALA A 8 4.49 -34.43 57.47
CA ALA A 8 3.35 -34.56 56.57
C ALA A 8 2.77 -33.27 55.94
N LEU A 9 3.02 -33.07 54.64
CA LEU A 9 1.97 -32.54 53.77
C LEU A 9 2.16 -33.04 52.33
N PHE A 10 1.84 -34.32 52.13
CA PHE A 10 1.42 -34.83 50.84
C PHE A 10 0.07 -34.19 50.51
N VAL A 11 0.06 -33.08 49.77
CA VAL A 11 -1.13 -32.62 49.06
C VAL A 11 -0.90 -32.88 47.59
N LEU A 12 -1.57 -33.94 47.16
CA LEU A 12 -1.70 -34.47 45.82
C LEU A 12 -2.27 -33.39 44.88
N LEU A 13 -1.42 -32.69 44.13
CA LEU A 13 -1.90 -31.87 43.01
C LEU A 13 -2.10 -32.80 41.81
N ALA A 14 -3.31 -33.36 41.71
CA ALA A 14 -3.73 -34.10 40.54
C ALA A 14 -3.77 -33.14 39.34
N VAL A 15 -2.78 -33.24 38.46
CA VAL A 15 -2.80 -32.62 37.14
C VAL A 15 -3.90 -33.31 36.35
N THR A 16 -5.05 -32.66 36.20
CA THR A 16 -6.04 -33.07 35.21
C THR A 16 -5.50 -32.66 33.84
N ALA A 17 -4.80 -33.58 33.18
CA ALA A 17 -4.53 -33.47 31.76
C ALA A 17 -5.86 -33.61 31.01
N SER A 18 -6.46 -32.48 30.63
CA SER A 18 -7.54 -32.48 29.65
C SER A 18 -6.95 -33.01 28.34
N ALA A 19 -7.38 -34.20 27.92
CA ALA A 19 -7.09 -34.69 26.57
C ALA A 19 -7.79 -33.74 25.58
N ALA A 20 -7.03 -32.83 24.99
CA ALA A 20 -7.49 -32.07 23.85
C ALA A 20 -7.64 -33.05 22.69
N GLU A 21 -8.87 -33.39 22.34
CA GLU A 21 -9.16 -34.11 21.10
C GLU A 21 -8.62 -33.30 19.92
N SER A 22 -7.66 -33.87 19.21
CA SER A 22 -7.09 -33.30 18.00
C SER A 22 -8.14 -33.36 16.90
N VAL A 23 -8.91 -32.27 16.76
CA VAL A 23 -9.76 -32.07 15.58
C VAL A 23 -8.83 -31.74 14.41
N SER A 24 -8.50 -32.75 13.60
CA SER A 24 -7.80 -32.53 12.33
C SER A 24 -8.64 -31.62 11.44
N PRO A 25 -8.09 -30.52 10.90
CA PRO A 25 -8.86 -29.64 10.03
C PRO A 25 -9.21 -30.39 8.74
N VAL A 26 -10.51 -30.50 8.45
CA VAL A 26 -10.98 -30.93 7.14
C VAL A 26 -10.62 -29.82 6.15
N VAL A 27 -9.50 -29.99 5.45
CA VAL A 27 -9.06 -29.07 4.40
C VAL A 27 -10.05 -29.21 3.24
N ALA A 28 -10.93 -28.22 3.08
CA ALA A 28 -11.77 -28.12 1.89
C ALA A 28 -10.88 -28.07 0.64
N PRO A 29 -11.26 -28.72 -0.48
CA PRO A 29 -10.46 -28.71 -1.69
C PRO A 29 -10.25 -27.27 -2.16
N SER A 30 -9.00 -26.82 -2.23
CA SER A 30 -8.68 -25.51 -2.79
C SER A 30 -8.71 -25.63 -4.32
N VAL A 31 -9.59 -24.88 -4.94
CA VAL A 31 -9.58 -24.72 -6.40
C VAL A 31 -8.38 -23.83 -6.74
N ALA A 32 -7.36 -24.39 -7.38
CA ALA A 32 -6.22 -23.63 -7.86
C ALA A 32 -6.64 -22.82 -9.10
N VAL A 33 -6.92 -21.53 -8.91
CA VAL A 33 -7.22 -20.59 -10.00
C VAL A 33 -5.92 -20.01 -10.55
N ASP A 34 -5.63 -20.27 -11.82
CA ASP A 34 -4.53 -19.60 -12.52
C ASP A 34 -4.95 -18.19 -12.95
N VAL A 35 -4.81 -17.24 -12.01
CA VAL A 35 -5.10 -15.82 -12.24
C VAL A 35 -4.21 -15.26 -13.36
N ALA A 36 -2.96 -15.70 -13.48
CA ALA A 36 -2.03 -15.19 -14.48
C ALA A 36 -2.49 -15.54 -15.90
N MET A 37 -3.05 -16.74 -16.09
CA MET A 37 -3.64 -17.16 -17.36
C MET A 37 -4.91 -16.37 -17.68
N ILE A 38 -5.82 -16.22 -16.72
CA ILE A 38 -7.09 -15.49 -16.90
C ILE A 38 -6.85 -14.02 -17.22
N ASP A 39 -5.95 -13.35 -16.49
CA ASP A 39 -5.68 -11.92 -16.62
C ASP A 39 -4.60 -11.59 -17.66
N ARG A 40 -4.06 -12.59 -18.38
CA ARG A 40 -2.89 -12.43 -19.25
C ARG A 40 -3.00 -11.24 -20.21
N GLU A 41 -4.13 -11.14 -20.93
CA GLU A 41 -4.35 -10.06 -21.89
C GLU A 41 -4.39 -8.69 -21.20
N ARG A 42 -5.11 -8.59 -20.08
CA ARG A 42 -5.24 -7.36 -19.28
C ARG A 42 -3.87 -6.89 -18.77
N ILE A 43 -3.05 -7.83 -18.28
CA ILE A 43 -1.68 -7.56 -17.81
C ILE A 43 -0.82 -7.02 -18.95
N LEU A 44 -0.79 -7.71 -20.10
CA LEU A 44 0.04 -7.29 -21.23
C LEU A 44 -0.40 -5.95 -21.81
N LYS A 45 -1.70 -5.66 -21.84
CA LYS A 45 -2.24 -4.37 -22.26
C LYS A 45 -1.83 -3.23 -21.32
N ALA A 46 -1.87 -3.47 -20.01
CA ALA A 46 -1.42 -2.49 -19.03
C ALA A 46 0.11 -2.27 -19.11
N ALA A 47 0.88 -3.34 -19.26
CA ALA A 47 2.34 -3.26 -19.41
C ALA A 47 2.76 -2.55 -20.70
N ALA A 48 2.06 -2.76 -21.81
CA ALA A 48 2.31 -2.02 -23.05
C ALA A 48 2.12 -0.51 -22.87
N LYS A 49 1.08 -0.09 -22.14
CA LYS A 49 0.88 1.33 -21.78
C LYS A 49 2.01 1.85 -20.88
N ALA A 50 2.43 1.07 -19.89
CA ALA A 50 3.51 1.43 -18.99
C ALA A 50 4.88 1.53 -19.70
N LEU A 51 5.14 0.68 -20.70
CA LEU A 51 6.35 0.75 -21.53
C LEU A 51 6.46 2.06 -22.30
N ALA A 52 5.34 2.58 -22.80
CA ALA A 52 5.28 3.85 -23.52
C ALA A 52 5.34 5.09 -22.59
N GLN A 53 5.27 4.90 -21.28
CA GLN A 53 5.24 6.00 -20.32
C GLN A 53 6.62 6.64 -20.16
N ALA A 54 6.68 7.96 -20.28
CA ALA A 54 7.85 8.73 -19.89
C ALA A 54 7.98 8.75 -18.36
N PRO A 55 9.21 8.72 -17.80
CA PRO A 55 9.40 8.94 -16.38
C PRO A 55 8.87 10.32 -15.98
N LEU A 56 8.02 10.37 -14.94
CA LEU A 56 7.40 11.58 -14.44
C LEU A 56 7.59 11.64 -12.92
N SER A 57 8.04 12.78 -12.42
CA SER A 57 8.22 13.04 -10.98
C SER A 57 7.31 14.18 -10.52
N ILE A 58 7.09 14.26 -9.20
CA ILE A 58 6.27 15.31 -8.58
C ILE A 58 6.86 16.71 -8.80
N THR A 59 8.17 16.82 -9.03
CA THR A 59 8.87 18.08 -9.31
C THR A 59 8.38 18.79 -10.58
N ALA A 60 7.67 18.08 -11.47
CA ALA A 60 7.01 18.66 -12.63
C ALA A 60 5.74 19.47 -12.28
N PHE A 61 5.23 19.34 -11.04
CA PHE A 61 3.96 19.93 -10.61
C PHE A 61 4.14 20.78 -9.35
N PRO A 62 4.43 22.09 -9.45
CA PRO A 62 4.60 22.93 -8.27
C PRO A 62 3.29 23.10 -7.48
N ALA A 63 3.28 22.64 -6.23
CA ALA A 63 2.17 22.80 -5.29
C ALA A 63 2.24 24.16 -4.58
N LYS A 64 1.44 25.14 -5.02
CA LYS A 64 1.47 26.52 -4.50
C LYS A 64 1.18 26.65 -3.00
N LEU A 65 0.38 25.73 -2.45
CA LEU A 65 -0.02 25.72 -1.05
C LEU A 65 0.88 24.82 -0.18
N SER A 66 1.90 24.19 -0.76
CA SER A 66 2.86 23.38 -0.01
C SER A 66 3.84 24.28 0.71
N GLU A 67 4.01 24.05 2.01
CA GLU A 67 5.10 24.64 2.80
C GLU A 67 6.43 23.86 2.64
N GLY A 68 6.36 22.64 2.08
CA GLY A 68 7.51 21.79 1.76
C GLY A 68 8.25 22.20 0.48
N GLY A 69 9.44 21.66 0.29
CA GLY A 69 10.26 21.86 -0.91
C GLY A 69 9.79 21.05 -2.13
N VAL A 70 10.46 21.24 -3.26
CA VAL A 70 10.07 20.65 -4.57
C VAL A 70 10.01 19.11 -4.61
N ASN A 71 10.69 18.44 -3.68
CA ASN A 71 10.72 16.99 -3.56
C ASN A 71 9.75 16.46 -2.50
N ASP A 72 9.00 17.31 -1.83
CA ASP A 72 8.09 16.93 -0.76
C ASP A 72 6.68 16.73 -1.33
N PHE A 73 6.03 15.63 -0.95
CA PHE A 73 4.72 15.27 -1.47
C PHE A 73 3.61 16.17 -0.90
N TYR A 74 2.73 16.72 -1.75
CA TYR A 74 1.59 17.51 -1.30
C TYR A 74 0.32 17.10 -2.06
N SER A 75 -0.79 16.94 -1.34
CA SER A 75 -2.12 16.80 -1.96
C SER A 75 -3.21 17.31 -1.03
N ASN A 76 -4.25 17.92 -1.58
CA ASN A 76 -5.44 18.27 -0.82
C ASN A 76 -6.29 17.02 -0.52
N GLY A 77 -7.00 17.03 0.61
CA GLY A 77 -8.01 16.02 0.90
C GLY A 77 -9.27 16.26 0.07
N ASP A 78 -9.87 15.18 -0.45
CA ASP A 78 -10.92 15.25 -1.48
C ASP A 78 -12.13 16.07 -1.06
N TYR A 79 -12.47 16.03 0.22
CA TYR A 79 -13.68 16.64 0.78
C TYR A 79 -13.49 18.04 1.37
N TRP A 80 -12.34 18.67 1.15
CA TRP A 80 -12.06 20.00 1.69
C TRP A 80 -12.32 21.10 0.66
N TRP A 81 -13.19 22.04 1.03
CA TRP A 81 -13.67 23.13 0.17
C TRP A 81 -13.38 24.49 0.81
N PRO A 82 -13.14 25.55 0.02
CA PRO A 82 -13.04 26.90 0.57
C PRO A 82 -14.38 27.33 1.21
N ASP A 83 -14.29 27.99 2.36
CA ASP A 83 -15.46 28.53 3.06
C ASP A 83 -15.93 29.83 2.38
N ALA A 84 -17.03 29.75 1.62
CA ALA A 84 -17.61 30.90 0.92
C ALA A 84 -18.08 32.03 1.85
N SER A 85 -18.24 31.78 3.16
CA SER A 85 -18.57 32.82 4.14
C SER A 85 -17.36 33.68 4.53
N LYS A 86 -16.14 33.30 4.13
CA LYS A 86 -14.89 33.96 4.50
C LYS A 86 -14.27 34.70 3.30
N PRO A 87 -13.75 35.93 3.48
CA PRO A 87 -13.17 36.70 2.38
C PRO A 87 -12.03 35.99 1.63
N ASN A 88 -11.30 35.11 2.31
CA ASN A 88 -10.17 34.36 1.77
C ASN A 88 -10.46 32.86 1.59
N GLY A 89 -11.70 32.41 1.82
CA GLY A 89 -12.07 31.00 1.72
C GLY A 89 -11.44 30.09 2.79
N LEU A 90 -10.79 30.64 3.83
CA LEU A 90 -10.06 29.89 4.86
C LEU A 90 -10.71 30.08 6.24
N PRO A 91 -10.64 29.07 7.14
CA PRO A 91 -10.13 27.71 6.88
C PRO A 91 -11.07 26.93 5.95
N TYR A 92 -10.56 25.89 5.30
CA TYR A 92 -11.42 25.04 4.47
C TYR A 92 -12.44 24.31 5.36
N ILE A 93 -13.59 23.98 4.77
CA ILE A 93 -14.67 23.23 5.40
C ILE A 93 -14.80 21.85 4.74
N ARG A 94 -15.17 20.84 5.53
CA ARG A 94 -15.36 19.47 5.03
C ARG A 94 -16.78 19.29 4.50
N ARG A 95 -16.91 18.81 3.25
CA ARG A 95 -18.17 18.35 2.63
C ARG A 95 -18.03 16.89 2.27
N ASP A 96 -18.50 16.02 3.15
CA ASP A 96 -18.29 14.58 2.99
C ASP A 96 -19.04 14.03 1.77
N GLY A 97 -18.38 13.20 0.97
CA GLY A 97 -18.94 12.67 -0.28
C GLY A 97 -18.87 13.62 -1.48
N GLU A 98 -18.46 14.87 -1.28
CA GLU A 98 -18.31 15.86 -2.35
C GLU A 98 -16.83 16.15 -2.62
N THR A 99 -16.30 15.62 -3.74
CA THR A 99 -14.93 15.90 -4.16
C THR A 99 -14.79 17.31 -4.71
N ASN A 100 -13.91 18.12 -4.13
CA ASN A 100 -13.56 19.44 -4.65
C ASN A 100 -12.77 19.30 -5.97
N PRO A 101 -13.30 19.76 -7.12
CA PRO A 101 -12.61 19.67 -8.40
C PRO A 101 -11.35 20.53 -8.47
N GLU A 102 -11.24 21.57 -7.64
CA GLU A 102 -10.10 22.49 -7.58
C GLU A 102 -8.97 21.98 -6.68
N ASN A 103 -9.08 20.78 -6.14
CA ASN A 103 -8.03 20.19 -5.30
C ASN A 103 -6.75 19.94 -6.08
N PHE A 104 -5.61 20.26 -5.46
CA PHE A 104 -4.33 19.82 -5.95
C PHE A 104 -4.16 18.32 -5.67
N SER A 105 -4.23 17.52 -6.73
CA SER A 105 -4.14 16.05 -6.71
C SER A 105 -3.01 15.50 -7.59
N GLN A 106 -2.23 16.38 -8.22
CA GLN A 106 -1.22 16.05 -9.21
C GLN A 106 -0.14 15.12 -8.64
N HIS A 107 0.39 15.39 -7.45
CA HIS A 107 1.38 14.48 -6.85
C HIS A 107 0.79 13.09 -6.58
N ARG A 108 -0.46 13.02 -6.10
CA ARG A 108 -1.16 11.75 -5.89
C ARG A 108 -1.33 10.99 -7.20
N LEU A 109 -1.66 11.68 -8.28
CA LEU A 109 -1.78 11.09 -9.62
C LEU A 109 -0.44 10.57 -10.15
N VAL A 110 0.66 11.31 -9.93
CA VAL A 110 2.01 10.85 -10.29
C VAL A 110 2.36 9.54 -9.56
N VAL A 111 2.21 9.51 -8.23
CA VAL A 111 2.52 8.32 -7.42
C VAL A 111 1.60 7.15 -7.77
N LYS A 112 0.30 7.41 -7.97
CA LYS A 112 -0.67 6.39 -8.42
C LYS A 112 -0.25 5.80 -9.76
N THR A 113 0.10 6.64 -10.72
CA THR A 113 0.50 6.22 -12.07
C THR A 113 1.79 5.40 -12.01
N LEU A 114 2.79 5.84 -11.23
CA LEU A 114 4.01 5.08 -11.00
C LEU A 114 3.71 3.68 -10.43
N ARG A 115 2.91 3.61 -9.35
CA ARG A 115 2.51 2.36 -8.71
C ARG A 115 1.84 1.41 -9.70
N ASP A 116 0.84 1.91 -10.43
CA ASP A 116 0.06 1.10 -11.37
C ASP A 116 0.94 0.59 -12.53
N SER A 117 1.83 1.44 -13.04
CA SER A 117 2.77 1.09 -14.13
C SER A 117 3.82 0.07 -13.68
N VAL A 118 4.46 0.25 -12.52
CA VAL A 118 5.43 -0.71 -11.98
C VAL A 118 4.77 -2.06 -11.70
N ALA A 119 3.57 -2.07 -11.13
CA ALA A 119 2.83 -3.31 -10.88
C ALA A 119 2.50 -4.05 -12.19
N ALA A 120 2.07 -3.34 -13.23
CA ALA A 120 1.79 -3.92 -14.54
C ALA A 120 3.05 -4.51 -15.19
N LEU A 121 4.17 -3.78 -15.16
CA LEU A 121 5.45 -4.23 -15.71
C LEU A 121 5.97 -5.47 -14.94
N ALA A 122 5.92 -5.46 -13.61
CA ALA A 122 6.35 -6.60 -12.80
C ALA A 122 5.48 -7.85 -13.06
N ALA A 123 4.16 -7.68 -13.20
CA ALA A 123 3.25 -8.77 -13.55
C ALA A 123 3.57 -9.33 -14.96
N ALA A 124 3.83 -8.47 -15.94
CA ALA A 124 4.20 -8.89 -17.28
C ALA A 124 5.54 -9.64 -17.30
N TYR A 125 6.55 -9.14 -16.57
CA TYR A 125 7.81 -9.85 -16.39
C TYR A 125 7.60 -11.25 -15.81
N LYS A 126 6.79 -11.36 -14.76
CA LYS A 126 6.51 -12.66 -14.11
C LYS A 126 5.91 -13.69 -15.06
N ILE A 127 5.04 -13.28 -15.99
CA ILE A 127 4.33 -14.20 -16.89
C ILE A 127 5.03 -14.44 -18.23
N THR A 128 5.95 -13.57 -18.65
CA THR A 128 6.66 -13.71 -19.93
C THR A 128 8.17 -13.95 -19.81
N GLY A 129 8.79 -13.56 -18.69
CA GLY A 129 10.24 -13.55 -18.51
C GLY A 129 11.00 -12.52 -19.36
N ASP A 130 10.31 -11.53 -19.93
CA ASP A 130 10.93 -10.55 -20.85
C ASP A 130 11.53 -9.37 -20.07
N GLU A 131 12.87 -9.29 -20.07
CA GLU A 131 13.67 -8.32 -19.33
C GLU A 131 13.34 -6.85 -19.63
N LYS A 132 12.71 -6.54 -20.77
CA LYS A 132 12.31 -5.15 -21.08
C LYS A 132 11.36 -4.57 -20.02
N TYR A 133 10.51 -5.42 -19.44
CA TYR A 133 9.56 -4.98 -18.42
C TYR A 133 10.26 -4.63 -17.11
N ALA A 134 11.19 -5.48 -16.66
CA ALA A 134 11.99 -5.24 -15.47
C ALA A 134 12.88 -3.99 -15.63
N THR A 135 13.51 -3.85 -16.80
CA THR A 135 14.35 -2.69 -17.14
C THR A 135 13.55 -1.39 -17.06
N LYS A 136 12.37 -1.34 -17.69
CA LYS A 136 11.52 -0.14 -17.64
C LYS A 136 11.00 0.15 -16.25
N ALA A 137 10.65 -0.87 -15.46
CA ALA A 137 10.20 -0.68 -14.09
C ALA A 137 11.30 -0.02 -13.23
N ALA A 138 12.56 -0.49 -13.37
CA ALA A 138 13.70 0.11 -12.68
C ALA A 138 13.96 1.56 -13.10
N GLU A 139 13.80 1.89 -14.38
CA GLU A 139 13.88 3.27 -14.89
C GLU A 139 12.85 4.19 -14.21
N LEU A 140 11.58 3.78 -14.17
CA LEU A 140 10.50 4.58 -13.56
C LEU A 140 10.71 4.78 -12.04
N ILE A 141 11.19 3.75 -11.33
CA ILE A 141 11.46 3.82 -9.89
C ILE A 141 12.63 4.78 -9.59
N ARG A 142 13.71 4.72 -10.37
CA ARG A 142 14.90 5.58 -10.15
C ARG A 142 14.58 7.07 -10.27
N VAL A 143 13.68 7.45 -11.17
CA VAL A 143 13.25 8.86 -11.28
C VAL A 143 12.45 9.30 -10.06
N SER A 144 11.77 8.37 -9.40
CA SER A 144 10.88 8.64 -8.27
C SER A 144 11.55 8.49 -6.90
N SER A 145 12.78 7.98 -6.83
CA SER A 145 13.49 7.70 -5.58
C SER A 145 13.87 8.95 -4.76
N TRP A 146 13.71 10.13 -5.35
CA TRP A 146 14.02 11.41 -4.73
C TRP A 146 12.82 12.06 -4.01
N ILE A 147 11.62 11.46 -4.13
CA ILE A 147 10.42 11.92 -3.45
C ILE A 147 10.58 11.67 -1.95
N ARG A 148 10.50 12.75 -1.16
CA ARG A 148 10.45 12.67 0.30
C ARG A 148 9.01 12.64 0.75
N SER A 149 8.71 11.76 1.70
CA SER A 149 7.44 11.85 2.43
C SER A 149 7.47 13.12 3.27
N CYS A 150 6.37 13.86 3.29
CA CYS A 150 6.18 14.90 4.29
C CYS A 150 6.19 14.26 5.68
N VAL A 151 6.91 14.92 6.60
CA VAL A 151 6.75 14.72 8.05
C VAL A 151 5.38 15.29 8.46
#